data_AF-A0A7K0ZXL5-F1
#
_entry.id   AF-A0A7K0ZXL5-F1
#
_cell.length_a   1.000
_cell.length_b   1.000
_cell.length_c   1.000
_cell.angle_alpha   90.00
_cell.angle_beta   90.00
_cell.angle_gamma   90.00
#
_symmetry.space_group_name_H-M   'P 1'
#
loop_
_entity.id
_entity.type
_entity.pdbx_description
1 polymer ?
#
loop_
_entity_poly.entity_id
_entity_poly.type
_entity_poly.pdbx_seq_one_letter_code
_entity_poly.pdbx_strand_id
1 'polypeptide(L)'
;MSHTLAVLAEEAGRESSEPRIAKELADFDFGCQRRLARTRLLVRVGPALGLMGTLIPLSPALEGLAAGDVATLTDNLRVAFSITVLGLLIGAGAFAISLARDRIYGQDYSDLEYVAAILTDPGAAA
;
A
#
# COMPACT_ATOMS: atom_id res chain seq x y z
N MET A 1 1.96 -0.49 17.18
CA MET A 1 2.18 0.69 18.04
C MET A 1 1.93 0.36 19.51
N SER A 2 0.71 0.04 19.96
CA SER A 2 0.46 -0.26 21.40
C SER A 2 1.24 -1.45 21.96
N HIS A 3 1.39 -2.52 21.18
CA HIS A 3 2.17 -3.70 21.60
C HIS A 3 3.68 -3.41 21.67
N THR A 4 4.23 -2.70 20.68
CA THR A 4 5.65 -2.31 20.66
C THR A 4 5.98 -1.33 21.80
N LEU A 5 5.09 -0.38 22.09
CA LEU A 5 5.24 0.54 23.22
C LEU A 5 5.19 -0.18 24.58
N ALA A 6 4.34 -1.21 24.71
CA ALA A 6 4.26 -2.00 25.94
C ALA A 6 5.56 -2.79 26.20
N VAL A 7 6.12 -3.41 25.16
CA VAL A 7 7.39 -4.16 25.27
C VAL A 7 8.57 -3.22 25.55
N LEU A 8 8.63 -2.07 24.87
CA LEU A 8 9.66 -1.05 25.13
C LEU A 8 9.59 -0.48 26.55
N ALA A 9 8.39 -0.29 27.09
CA ALA A 9 8.18 0.19 28.47
C ALA A 9 8.51 -0.89 29.52
N GLU A 10 8.30 -2.17 29.21
CA GLU A 10 8.60 -3.30 30.10
C GLU A 10 10.10 -3.63 30.15
N GLU A 11 10.87 -3.26 29.12
CA GLU A 11 12.31 -3.52 29.00
C GLU A 11 13.23 -2.32 29.29
N ALA A 12 12.64 -1.15 29.57
CA ALA A 12 13.36 0.02 30.05
C ALA A 12 13.92 -0.25 31.47
N GLY A 13 15.19 -0.68 31.55
CA GLY A 13 15.88 -0.89 32.83
C GLY A 13 16.84 -2.09 32.92
N ARG A 14 17.15 -2.81 31.83
CA ARG A 14 18.15 -3.91 31.84
C ARG A 14 19.38 -3.54 31.01
N GLU A 15 20.56 -3.91 31.50
CA GLU A 15 21.90 -3.60 30.94
C GLU A 15 22.19 -4.19 29.53
N SER A 16 21.19 -4.79 28.87
CA SER A 16 21.27 -5.46 27.56
C SER A 16 20.11 -5.07 26.62
N SER A 17 19.56 -3.86 26.79
CA SER A 17 18.36 -3.41 26.07
C SER A 17 18.62 -2.93 24.63
N GLU A 18 19.79 -2.38 24.30
CA GLU A 18 20.10 -1.85 22.95
C GLU A 18 19.86 -2.82 21.77
N PRO A 19 20.48 -4.02 21.74
CA PRO A 19 20.32 -4.92 20.60
C PRO A 19 18.91 -5.49 20.47
N ARG A 20 18.14 -5.49 21.55
CA ARG A 20 16.77 -6.02 21.61
C ARG A 20 15.75 -4.98 21.16
N ILE A 21 15.92 -3.72 21.60
CA ILE A 21 15.17 -2.57 21.11
C ILE A 21 15.37 -2.40 19.60
N ALA A 22 16.60 -2.47 19.11
CA ALA A 22 16.90 -2.39 17.68
C ALA A 22 16.23 -3.51 16.86
N LYS A 23 16.18 -4.72 17.42
CA LYS A 23 15.51 -5.87 16.79
C LYS A 23 13.99 -5.69 16.72
N GLU A 24 13.34 -5.26 17.80
CA GLU A 24 11.91 -5.00 17.83
C GLU A 24 11.50 -3.87 16.87
N LEU A 25 12.33 -2.83 16.76
CA LEU A 25 12.12 -1.73 15.81
C LEU A 25 12.19 -2.22 14.36
N ALA A 26 13.15 -3.11 14.05
CA ALA A 26 13.27 -3.73 12.73
C ALA A 26 12.07 -4.63 12.41
N ASP A 27 11.62 -5.46 13.35
CA ASP A 27 10.45 -6.33 13.16
C ASP A 27 9.16 -5.52 12.93
N PHE A 28 9.02 -4.36 13.60
CA PHE A 28 7.93 -3.42 13.33
C PHE A 28 7.99 -2.83 11.92
N ASP A 29 9.15 -2.36 11.47
CA ASP A 29 9.33 -1.82 10.11
C ASP A 29 9.02 -2.87 9.04
N PHE A 30 9.53 -4.10 9.19
CA PHE A 30 9.20 -5.20 8.29
C PHE A 30 7.69 -5.49 8.21
N GLY A 31 7.00 -5.41 9.35
CA GLY A 31 5.54 -5.53 9.42
C GLY A 31 4.83 -4.44 8.61
N CYS A 32 5.24 -3.18 8.78
CA CYS A 32 4.72 -2.04 8.04
C CYS A 32 4.96 -2.17 6.53
N GLN A 33 6.19 -2.49 6.13
CA GLN A 33 6.56 -2.71 4.73
C GLN A 33 5.73 -3.81 4.07
N ARG A 34 5.50 -4.94 4.77
CA ARG A 34 4.69 -6.05 4.23
C ARG A 34 3.24 -5.64 3.98
N ARG A 35 2.67 -4.78 4.82
CA ARG A 35 1.31 -4.25 4.63
C ARG A 35 1.25 -3.28 3.46
N LEU A 36 2.25 -2.41 3.32
CA LEU A 36 2.37 -1.47 2.21
C LEU A 36 2.57 -2.18 0.86
N ALA A 37 3.36 -3.26 0.83
CA ALA A 37 3.60 -4.05 -0.38
C ALA A 37 2.28 -4.57 -1.00
N ARG A 38 1.31 -4.99 -0.19
CA ARG A 38 0.00 -5.43 -0.67
C ARG A 38 -0.80 -4.29 -1.30
N THR A 39 -0.78 -3.11 -0.69
CA THR A 39 -1.51 -1.95 -1.24
C THR A 39 -0.83 -1.43 -2.51
N ARG A 40 0.51 -1.39 -2.55
CA ARG A 40 1.30 -1.04 -3.74
C ARG A 40 1.12 -2.02 -4.90
N LEU A 41 0.89 -3.31 -4.62
CA LEU A 41 0.52 -4.27 -5.65
C LEU A 41 -0.80 -3.88 -6.31
N LEU A 42 -1.82 -3.51 -5.52
CA LEU A 42 -3.13 -3.08 -6.03
C LEU A 42 -3.03 -1.85 -6.96
N VAL A 43 -2.11 -0.92 -6.67
CA VAL A 43 -1.84 0.26 -7.51
C VAL A 43 -1.48 -0.14 -8.94
N ARG A 44 -0.74 -1.24 -9.12
CA ARG A 44 -0.29 -1.71 -10.44
C ARG A 44 -1.29 -2.67 -11.07
N VAL A 45 -1.90 -3.53 -10.25
CA VAL A 45 -2.84 -4.55 -10.73
C VAL A 45 -4.16 -3.91 -11.19
N GLY A 46 -4.67 -2.88 -10.51
CA GLY A 46 -5.93 -2.21 -10.88
C GLY A 46 -5.94 -1.70 -12.33
N PRO A 47 -4.97 -0.86 -12.74
CA PRO A 47 -4.86 -0.38 -14.12
C PRO A 47 -4.63 -1.52 -15.13
N ALA A 48 -3.79 -2.50 -14.78
CA ALA A 48 -3.53 -3.65 -15.65
C ALA A 48 -4.79 -4.48 -15.93
N LEU A 49 -5.63 -4.69 -14.91
CA LEU A 49 -6.93 -5.35 -15.06
C LEU A 49 -7.89 -4.53 -15.91
N GLY A 50 -7.92 -3.21 -15.75
CA GLY A 50 -8.71 -2.32 -16.60
C GLY A 50 -8.33 -2.43 -18.08
N LEU A 51 -7.02 -2.46 -18.37
CA LEU A 51 -6.51 -2.64 -19.73
C LEU A 51 -6.93 -4.01 -20.31
N MET A 52 -6.78 -5.09 -19.56
CA MET A 52 -7.21 -6.43 -19.99
C MET A 52 -8.72 -6.50 -20.20
N GLY A 53 -9.50 -5.82 -19.36
CA GLY A 53 -10.96 -5.78 -19.47
C GLY A 53 -11.48 -5.10 -20.74
N THR A 54 -10.66 -4.29 -21.43
CA THR A 54 -11.04 -3.72 -22.73
C THR A 54 -10.93 -4.70 -23.89
N LEU A 55 -10.10 -5.75 -23.74
CA LEU A 55 -9.88 -6.73 -24.80
C LEU A 55 -11.07 -7.67 -25.00
N ILE A 56 -11.90 -7.86 -23.97
CA ILE A 56 -13.10 -8.72 -24.02
C ILE A 56 -14.18 -8.17 -24.98
N PRO A 57 -14.65 -6.91 -24.84
CA PRO A 57 -15.63 -6.32 -25.73
C PRO A 57 -15.08 -5.91 -27.10
N LEU A 58 -13.76 -5.90 -27.29
CA LEU A 58 -13.15 -5.54 -28.57
C LEU A 58 -13.41 -6.57 -29.68
N SER A 59 -13.46 -7.87 -29.35
CA SER A 59 -13.77 -8.93 -30.33
C SER A 59 -15.14 -8.73 -31.00
N PRO A 60 -16.27 -8.61 -30.27
CA PRO A 60 -17.58 -8.37 -30.89
C PRO A 60 -17.69 -6.98 -31.53
N ALA A 61 -16.95 -5.98 -31.03
CA ALA A 61 -16.90 -4.65 -31.64
C ALA A 61 -16.33 -4.68 -33.06
N LEU A 62 -15.25 -5.45 -33.28
CA LEU A 62 -14.62 -5.61 -34.59
C LEU A 62 -15.49 -6.43 -35.55
N GLU A 63 -16.21 -7.44 -35.04
CA GLU A 63 -17.21 -8.18 -35.82
C GLU A 63 -18.36 -7.27 -36.27
N GLY A 64 -18.90 -6.43 -35.38
CA GLY A 64 -19.93 -5.44 -35.71
C GLY A 64 -19.47 -4.44 -36.77
N LEU A 65 -18.21 -3.99 -36.70
CA LEU A 65 -17.61 -3.13 -37.72
C LEU A 65 -17.55 -3.83 -39.09
N ALA A 66 -17.14 -5.10 -39.13
CA ALA A 66 -17.10 -5.87 -40.37
C ALA A 66 -18.50 -6.06 -41.02
N ALA A 67 -19.55 -6.07 -40.19
CA ALA A 67 -20.95 -6.11 -40.63
C ALA A 67 -21.54 -4.73 -40.98
N GLY A 68 -20.80 -3.63 -40.77
CA GLY A 68 -21.28 -2.25 -40.97
C GLY A 68 -22.20 -1.74 -39.85
N ASP A 69 -22.30 -2.44 -38.71
CA ASP A 69 -23.11 -2.05 -37.56
C ASP A 69 -22.34 -1.15 -36.59
N VAL A 70 -22.47 0.16 -36.82
CA VAL A 70 -21.83 1.20 -36.02
C VAL A 70 -22.47 1.34 -34.63
N ALA A 71 -23.73 0.93 -34.45
CA ALA A 71 -24.41 1.00 -33.16
C ALA A 71 -23.79 -0.01 -32.19
N THR A 72 -23.66 -1.27 -32.61
CA THR A 72 -23.02 -2.33 -31.82
C THR A 72 -21.54 -2.01 -31.53
N LEU A 73 -20.82 -1.41 -32.48
CA LEU A 73 -19.45 -0.93 -32.25
C LEU A 73 -19.40 0.12 -31.12
N THR A 74 -20.28 1.11 -31.17
CA THR A 74 -20.28 2.22 -30.21
C THR A 74 -20.62 1.75 -28.79
N ASP A 75 -21.59 0.86 -28.65
CA ASP A 75 -21.97 0.32 -27.33
C ASP A 75 -20.85 -0.52 -26.71
N ASN A 76 -20.20 -1.40 -27.49
CA ASN A 76 -19.08 -2.19 -26.99
C ASN A 76 -17.87 -1.32 -26.61
N LEU A 77 -17.57 -0.27 -27.39
CA LEU A 77 -16.51 0.68 -27.05
C LEU A 77 -16.80 1.45 -25.77
N ARG A 78 -18.05 1.85 -25.53
CA ARG A 78 -18.46 2.54 -24.30
C ARG A 78 -18.26 1.64 -23.07
N VAL A 79 -18.63 0.37 -23.19
CA VAL A 79 -18.40 -0.63 -22.14
C VAL A 79 -16.90 -0.82 -21.90
N ALA A 80 -16.11 -0.99 -22.98
CA ALA A 80 -14.65 -1.14 -22.90
C ALA A 80 -13.99 0.04 -22.16
N PHE A 81 -14.33 1.27 -22.54
CA PHE A 81 -13.74 2.46 -21.94
C PHE A 81 -14.11 2.59 -20.45
N SER A 82 -15.35 2.24 -20.09
CA SER A 82 -15.83 2.27 -18.70
C SER A 82 -15.03 1.32 -17.81
N ILE A 83 -14.64 0.15 -18.31
CA ILE A 83 -13.82 -0.82 -17.57
C ILE A 83 -12.40 -0.28 -17.34
N THR A 84 -11.80 0.43 -18.30
CA THR A 84 -10.50 1.11 -18.11
C THR A 84 -10.60 2.19 -17.04
N VAL A 85 -11.63 3.04 -17.11
CA VAL A 85 -11.84 4.10 -16.12
C VAL A 85 -11.97 3.50 -14.72
N LEU A 86 -12.71 2.40 -14.59
CA LEU A 86 -12.84 1.68 -13.32
C LEU A 86 -11.49 1.12 -12.83
N GLY A 87 -10.71 0.48 -13.70
CA GLY A 87 -9.39 -0.05 -13.35
C GLY A 87 -8.40 1.03 -12.90
N LEU A 88 -8.39 2.17 -13.60
CA LEU A 88 -7.60 3.35 -13.21
C LEU A 88 -8.06 3.93 -11.87
N LEU A 89 -9.38 4.00 -11.64
CA LEU A 89 -9.94 4.51 -10.38
C LEU A 89 -9.54 3.63 -9.19
N ILE A 90 -9.57 2.31 -9.35
CA ILE A 90 -9.09 1.36 -8.34
C ILE A 90 -7.60 1.56 -8.07
N GLY A 91 -6.79 1.68 -9.13
CA GLY A 91 -5.34 1.93 -9.01
C GLY A 91 -5.02 3.24 -8.30
N ALA A 92 -5.70 4.32 -8.67
CA ALA A 92 -5.55 5.64 -8.07
C ALA A 92 -5.99 5.66 -6.60
N GLY A 93 -7.10 5.02 -6.27
CA GLY A 93 -7.57 4.88 -4.89
C GLY A 93 -6.58 4.09 -4.02
N ALA A 94 -6.07 2.98 -4.54
CA ALA A 94 -5.03 2.21 -3.85
C ALA A 94 -3.73 3.02 -3.66
N PHE A 95 -3.40 3.90 -4.62
CA PHE A 95 -2.21 4.74 -4.54
C PHE A 95 -2.37 5.81 -3.45
N ALA A 96 -3.52 6.47 -3.41
CA ALA A 96 -3.84 7.45 -2.37
C ALA A 96 -3.78 6.81 -0.96
N ILE A 97 -4.33 5.60 -0.80
CA ILE A 97 -4.26 4.86 0.48
C ILE A 97 -2.81 4.48 0.82
N SER A 98 -2.03 4.05 -0.17
CA SER A 98 -0.61 3.70 0.03
C SER A 98 0.18 4.91 0.50
N LEU A 99 -0.04 6.08 -0.10
CA LEU A 99 0.65 7.32 0.24
C LEU A 99 0.31 7.77 1.68
N ALA A 100 -0.97 7.71 2.06
CA ALA A 100 -1.38 8.03 3.42
C ALA A 100 -0.76 7.07 4.45
N ARG A 101 -0.75 5.77 4.16
CA ARG A 101 -0.14 4.75 5.03
C ARG A 101 1.38 4.90 5.13
N ASP A 102 2.06 5.15 4.03
CA ASP A 102 3.51 5.40 4.00
C ASP A 102 3.86 6.56 4.94
N ARG A 103 3.07 7.65 4.89
CA ARG A 103 3.28 8.81 5.75
C ARG A 103 3.07 8.50 7.24
N ILE A 104 1.98 7.81 7.58
CA ILE A 104 1.67 7.46 8.98
C ILE A 104 2.73 6.51 9.54
N TYR A 105 3.08 5.44 8.80
CA TYR A 105 4.08 4.48 9.29
C TYR A 105 5.48 5.09 9.40
N GLY A 106 5.85 6.01 8.52
CA GLY A 106 7.12 6.74 8.63
C GLY A 106 7.16 7.60 9.89
N GLN A 107 6.04 8.24 10.24
CA GLN A 107 5.94 9.01 11.49
C GLN A 107 5.99 8.10 12.72
N ASP A 108 5.24 6.99 12.72
CA ASP A 108 5.24 6.01 13.81
C ASP A 108 6.65 5.42 14.05
N TYR A 109 7.39 5.13 12.98
CA TYR A 109 8.76 4.62 13.07
C TYR A 109 9.72 5.66 13.67
N SER A 110 9.63 6.92 13.21
CA SER A 110 10.44 8.03 13.74
C SER A 110 10.18 8.29 15.23
N ASP A 111 8.92 8.21 15.65
CA ASP A 111 8.54 8.40 17.06
C ASP A 111 9.08 7.26 17.94
N LEU A 112 9.01 6.01 17.45
CA LEU A 112 9.57 4.85 18.16
C LEU A 112 11.11 4.92 18.25
N GLU A 113 11.79 5.37 17.19
CA GLU A 113 13.25 5.58 17.19
C GLU A 113 13.66 6.65 18.21
N TYR A 114 12.90 7.75 18.29
CA TYR A 114 13.13 8.81 19.27
C TYR A 114 12.95 8.31 20.72
N VAL A 115 11.88 7.56 21.00
CA VAL A 115 11.65 6.97 22.33
C VAL A 115 12.73 5.94 22.67
N ALA A 116 13.11 5.09 21.71
CA ALA A 116 14.18 4.12 21.89
C ALA A 116 15.52 4.80 22.25
N ALA A 117 15.85 5.91 21.58
CA ALA A 117 17.06 6.68 21.87
C ALA A 117 17.06 7.26 23.29
N ILE A 118 15.94 7.83 23.75
CA ILE A 118 15.81 8.37 25.11
C ILE A 118 15.96 7.29 26.18
N LEU A 119 15.35 6.12 25.98
CA LEU A 119 15.38 5.02 26.95
C LEU A 119 16.75 4.33 27.04
N THR A 120 17.57 4.51 26.00
CA THR A 120 18.90 3.91 25.88
C THR A 120 20.01 4.85 26.36
N ASP A 121 19.77 6.16 26.36
CA ASP A 121 20.74 7.16 26.83
C ASP A 121 20.88 7.08 28.38
N PRO A 122 22.05 6.65 28.91
CA PRO A 122 22.26 6.51 30.34
C PRO A 122 22.28 7.86 31.09
N GLY A 123 22.27 8.99 30.38
CA GLY A 123 22.28 10.34 30.97
C GLY A 123 20.91 10.92 31.36
N ALA A 124 19.79 10.28 31.00
CA ALA A 124 18.45 10.81 31.25
C ALA A 124 17.92 10.56 32.68
N ALA A 125 18.61 9.77 33.49
CA ALA A 125 18.21 9.38 34.85
C ALA A 125 19.13 9.93 35.97
N ALA A 126 20.06 10.83 35.65
CA ALA A 126 20.95 11.50 36.60
C ALA A 126 20.56 12.98 36.78
#